data_AF-A0A8S8YRA9-F1
#
_entry.id   AF-A0A8S8YRA9-F1
#
_cell.length_a   1.000
_cell.length_b   1.000
_cell.length_c   1.000
_cell.angle_alpha   90.00
_cell.angle_beta   90.00
_cell.angle_gamma   90.00
#
_symmetry.space_group_name_H-M   'P 1'
#
loop_
_entity.id
_entity.type
_entity.pdbx_description
1 polymer ?
#
loop_
_entity_poly.entity_id
_entity_poly.type
_entity_poly.pdbx_seq_one_letter_code
_entity_poly.pdbx_strand_id
1 'polypeptide(L)'
;MLFLVIATTPYIVAWKQDTSIALATVLSLLLVTFFQMIIDMGFLDFTPIAFLSIIPKIADHPDQIHRFITCAWLHANWIHVLGNILVIALAGVPLEQRMGKLRWILGFTSLVY
;
A
#
# COMPACT_ATOMS: atom_id res chain seq x y z
N MET A 1 -4.18 12.92 -6.25
CA MET A 1 -3.27 12.36 -7.28
C MET A 1 -1.87 12.09 -6.75
N LEU A 2 -1.24 13.01 -6.02
CA LEU A 2 0.12 12.80 -5.45
C LEU A 2 0.25 11.50 -4.64
N PHE A 3 -0.73 11.19 -3.78
CA PHE A 3 -0.77 9.94 -3.01
C PHE A 3 -0.58 8.70 -3.89
N LEU A 4 -1.33 8.61 -5.00
CA LEU A 4 -1.26 7.45 -5.91
C LEU A 4 0.11 7.35 -6.56
N VAL A 5 0.71 8.47 -6.97
CA VAL A 5 2.07 8.49 -7.51
C VAL A 5 3.06 7.93 -6.50
N ILE A 6 3.01 8.40 -5.25
CA ILE A 6 3.89 7.92 -4.18
C ILE A 6 3.67 6.42 -3.92
N ALA A 7 2.41 5.99 -3.84
CA ALA A 7 2.04 4.61 -3.60
C ALA A 7 2.49 3.67 -4.74
N THR A 8 2.31 4.05 -6.01
CA THR A 8 2.51 3.15 -7.15
C THR A 8 3.93 3.17 -7.73
N THR A 9 4.69 4.26 -7.53
CA THR A 9 6.02 4.41 -8.14
C THR A 9 6.99 3.27 -7.82
N PRO A 10 7.10 2.78 -6.56
CA PRO A 10 7.99 1.65 -6.25
C PRO A 10 7.72 0.41 -7.09
N TYR A 11 6.44 0.10 -7.33
CA TYR A 11 6.03 -1.05 -8.15
C TYR A 11 6.40 -0.88 -9.62
N ILE A 12 6.18 0.33 -10.16
CA ILE A 12 6.55 0.65 -11.56
C ILE A 12 8.06 0.50 -11.75
N VAL A 13 8.86 1.00 -10.80
CA VAL A 13 10.32 0.89 -10.84
C VAL A 13 10.76 -0.57 -10.71
N ALA A 14 10.20 -1.32 -9.77
CA ALA A 14 10.57 -2.70 -9.55
C ALA A 14 10.22 -3.60 -10.76
N TRP A 15 9.11 -3.33 -11.42
CA TRP A 15 8.75 -4.02 -12.65
C TRP A 15 9.73 -3.71 -13.79
N LYS A 16 10.09 -2.44 -13.98
CA LYS A 16 11.03 -2.02 -15.03
C LYS A 16 12.45 -2.54 -14.83
N GLN A 17 12.88 -2.66 -13.58
CA GLN A 17 14.24 -3.08 -13.21
C GLN A 17 14.33 -4.57 -12.87
N ASP A 18 13.23 -5.31 -13.04
CA ASP A 18 13.11 -6.72 -12.69
C ASP A 18 13.51 -7.05 -11.23
N THR A 19 13.26 -6.13 -10.29
CA THR A 19 13.51 -6.35 -8.85
C THR A 19 12.27 -6.87 -8.12
N SER A 20 12.41 -7.19 -6.82
CA SER A 20 11.36 -7.78 -5.99
C SER A 20 10.17 -6.83 -5.81
N ILE A 21 8.97 -7.33 -6.11
CA ILE A 21 7.70 -6.63 -5.87
C ILE A 21 7.36 -6.63 -4.38
N ALA A 22 7.72 -7.65 -3.61
CA ALA A 22 7.57 -7.64 -2.16
C ALA A 22 8.40 -6.52 -1.51
N LEU A 23 9.64 -6.32 -1.95
CA LEU A 23 10.45 -5.19 -1.50
C LEU A 23 9.87 -3.84 -1.98
N ALA A 24 9.31 -3.80 -3.19
CA ALA A 24 8.59 -2.63 -3.68
C ALA A 24 7.37 -2.29 -2.82
N THR A 25 6.63 -3.29 -2.34
CA THR A 25 5.55 -3.11 -1.37
C THR A 25 6.05 -2.50 -0.08
N VAL A 26 7.15 -3.01 0.49
CA VAL A 26 7.77 -2.41 1.68
C VAL A 26 8.08 -0.93 1.48
N LEU A 27 8.76 -0.59 0.37
CA LEU A 27 9.10 0.80 0.06
C LEU A 27 7.84 1.66 -0.16
N SER A 28 6.82 1.11 -0.80
CA SER A 28 5.54 1.78 -1.02
C SER A 28 4.83 2.13 0.30
N LEU A 29 4.75 1.18 1.24
CA LEU A 29 4.15 1.41 2.55
C LEU A 29 4.95 2.44 3.36
N LEU A 30 6.29 2.39 3.31
CA LEU A 30 7.15 3.39 3.96
C LEU A 30 6.93 4.80 3.41
N LEU A 31 6.93 4.94 2.08
CA LEU A 31 6.73 6.24 1.43
C LEU A 31 5.35 6.83 1.73
N VAL A 32 4.29 6.01 1.72
CA VAL A 32 2.95 6.48 2.11
C VAL A 32 2.91 6.86 3.59
N THR A 33 3.58 6.12 4.46
CA THR A 33 3.64 6.45 5.90
C THR A 33 4.33 7.79 6.13
N PHE A 34 5.45 8.06 5.46
CA PHE A 34 6.09 9.38 5.52
C PHE A 34 5.21 10.49 4.93
N PHE A 35 4.47 10.19 3.86
CA PHE A 35 3.52 11.14 3.30
C PHE A 35 2.38 11.46 4.28
N GLN A 36 1.83 10.46 4.99
CA GLN A 36 0.87 10.69 6.08
C GLN A 36 1.48 11.54 7.19
N MET A 37 2.73 11.30 7.59
CA MET A 37 3.42 12.12 8.59
C MET A 37 3.52 13.60 8.16
N ILE A 38 3.87 13.86 6.90
CA ILE A 38 3.95 15.24 6.37
C ILE A 38 2.58 15.93 6.42
N ILE A 39 1.50 15.21 6.10
CA ILE A 39 0.14 15.71 6.21
C ILE A 39 -0.19 16.02 7.68
N ASP A 40 0.10 15.11 8.60
CA ASP A 40 -0.19 15.26 10.02
C ASP A 40 0.58 16.42 10.68
N MET A 41 1.73 16.79 10.10
CA MET A 41 2.49 18.00 10.48
C MET A 41 1.84 19.30 9.97
N GLY A 42 0.75 19.23 9.20
CA GLY A 42 0.01 20.38 8.70
C GLY A 42 0.57 21.01 7.41
N PHE A 43 1.49 20.33 6.72
CA PHE A 43 2.07 20.87 5.47
C PHE A 43 1.15 20.75 4.25
N LEU A 44 0.11 19.91 4.32
CA LEU A 44 -0.83 19.67 3.24
C LEU A 44 -2.26 19.60 3.78
N ASP A 45 -3.19 20.30 3.13
CA ASP A 45 -4.62 20.25 3.46
C ASP A 45 -5.29 19.07 2.74
N PHE A 46 -5.09 17.87 3.27
CA PHE A 46 -5.69 16.64 2.76
C PHE A 46 -5.96 15.67 3.91
N THR A 47 -7.08 14.95 3.88
CA THR A 47 -7.47 13.98 4.92
C THR A 47 -7.53 12.56 4.34
N PRO A 48 -6.39 11.83 4.25
CA PRO A 48 -6.31 10.52 3.57
C PRO A 48 -7.37 9.53 4.04
N ILE A 49 -7.62 9.46 5.35
CA ILE A 49 -8.57 8.52 5.94
C ILE A 49 -9.99 8.77 5.40
N ALA A 50 -10.44 10.02 5.32
CA ALA A 50 -11.78 10.35 4.83
C ALA A 50 -12.00 9.94 3.35
N PHE A 51 -10.95 10.02 2.52
CA PHE A 51 -11.06 9.80 1.08
C PHE A 51 -10.68 8.39 0.61
N LEU A 52 -9.78 7.72 1.33
CA LEU A 52 -9.12 6.49 0.86
C LEU A 52 -9.42 5.26 1.71
N SER A 53 -9.98 5.42 2.93
CA SER A 53 -10.40 4.28 3.76
C SER A 53 -11.74 3.71 3.31
N ILE A 54 -12.00 2.46 3.64
CA ILE A 54 -13.32 1.84 3.44
C ILE A 54 -14.33 2.47 4.41
N ILE A 55 -15.48 2.89 3.89
CA ILE A 55 -16.62 3.37 4.67
C ILE A 55 -17.77 2.39 4.42
N PRO A 56 -18.07 1.46 5.34
CA PRO A 56 -19.00 0.35 5.08
C PRO A 56 -20.37 0.79 4.59
N LYS A 57 -20.87 1.93 5.09
CA LYS A 57 -22.18 2.48 4.73
C LYS A 57 -22.35 2.83 3.24
N ILE A 58 -21.24 3.10 2.54
CA ILE A 58 -21.24 3.53 1.13
C ILE A 58 -20.32 2.66 0.27
N ALA A 59 -19.86 1.51 0.78
CA ALA A 59 -18.84 0.71 0.12
C ALA A 59 -19.37 0.05 -1.17
N ASP A 60 -20.68 -0.19 -1.27
CA ASP A 60 -21.36 -0.77 -2.43
C ASP A 60 -21.66 0.25 -3.54
N HIS A 61 -21.44 1.54 -3.28
CA HIS A 61 -21.62 2.58 -4.29
C HIS A 61 -20.53 2.48 -5.38
N PRO A 62 -20.89 2.51 -6.69
CA PRO A 62 -19.93 2.37 -7.79
C PRO A 62 -18.79 3.39 -7.77
N ASP A 63 -19.06 4.61 -7.32
CA ASP A 63 -18.09 5.71 -7.20
C ASP A 63 -17.16 5.58 -5.97
N GLN A 64 -17.37 4.57 -5.12
CA GLN A 64 -16.60 4.33 -3.90
C GLN A 64 -15.73 3.06 -3.98
N ILE A 65 -15.78 2.33 -5.11
CA ILE A 65 -15.05 1.07 -5.32
C ILE A 65 -13.54 1.24 -5.14
N HIS A 66 -12.97 2.43 -5.41
CA HIS A 66 -11.55 2.68 -5.22
C HIS A 66 -11.09 2.44 -3.79
N ARG A 67 -11.96 2.60 -2.79
CA ARG A 67 -11.65 2.46 -1.36
C ARG A 67 -11.21 1.05 -0.98
N PHE A 68 -11.68 0.04 -1.71
CA PHE A 68 -11.25 -1.36 -1.56
C PHE A 68 -9.75 -1.51 -1.82
N ILE A 69 -9.23 -0.77 -2.81
CA ILE A 69 -7.81 -0.83 -3.18
C ILE A 69 -7.00 0.19 -2.36
N THR A 70 -7.48 1.44 -2.25
CA THR A 70 -6.69 2.52 -1.63
C THR A 70 -6.51 2.36 -0.13
N CYS A 71 -7.39 1.63 0.56
CA CYS A 71 -7.26 1.40 2.00
C CYS A 71 -6.03 0.57 2.35
N ALA A 72 -5.52 -0.25 1.41
CA ALA A 72 -4.36 -1.11 1.59
C ALA A 72 -3.08 -0.35 2.00
N TRP A 73 -3.00 0.93 1.67
CA TRP A 73 -1.85 1.79 1.97
C TRP A 73 -2.01 2.61 3.25
N LEU A 74 -3.23 2.76 3.77
CA LEU A 74 -3.47 3.58 4.95
C LEU A 74 -3.05 2.85 6.22
N HIS A 75 -2.30 3.53 7.06
CA HIS A 75 -1.94 2.99 8.37
C HIS A 75 -2.26 3.96 9.49
N ALA A 76 -2.72 3.40 10.62
CA ALA A 76 -3.15 4.16 11.78
C ALA A 76 -2.01 4.50 12.76
N ASN A 77 -0.95 3.68 12.81
CA ASN A 77 0.19 3.90 13.70
C ASN A 77 1.45 3.17 13.21
N TRP A 78 2.59 3.54 13.81
CA TRP A 78 3.91 2.99 13.47
C TRP A 78 4.04 1.49 13.72
N ILE A 79 3.44 0.97 14.79
CA ILE A 79 3.54 -0.47 15.11
C ILE A 79 2.86 -1.30 14.01
N HIS A 80 1.71 -0.85 13.50
CA HIS A 80 1.00 -1.50 12.41
C HIS A 80 1.83 -1.51 11.12
N VAL A 81 2.39 -0.36 10.73
CA VAL A 81 3.26 -0.24 9.53
C VAL A 81 4.49 -1.16 9.65
N LEU A 82 5.17 -1.11 10.80
CA LEU A 82 6.37 -1.89 11.05
C LEU A 82 6.09 -3.39 11.01
N GLY A 83 4.98 -3.84 11.62
CA GLY A 83 4.54 -5.23 11.55
C GLY A 83 4.32 -5.71 10.11
N ASN A 84 3.59 -4.93 9.30
CA ASN A 84 3.34 -5.25 7.90
C ASN A 84 4.64 -5.33 7.10
N ILE A 85 5.51 -4.33 7.25
CA ILE A 85 6.80 -4.29 6.54
C ILE A 85 7.68 -5.48 6.92
N LEU A 86 7.77 -5.83 8.22
CA LEU A 86 8.59 -6.96 8.65
C LEU A 86 8.08 -8.28 8.07
N VAL A 87 6.77 -8.53 8.10
CA VAL A 87 6.18 -9.74 7.52
C VAL A 87 6.43 -9.80 6.00
N ILE A 88 6.26 -8.69 5.29
CA ILE A 88 6.47 -8.65 3.84
C ILE A 88 7.96 -8.80 3.49
N ALA A 89 8.85 -8.13 4.20
CA ALA A 89 10.29 -8.21 3.96
C ALA A 89 10.84 -9.62 4.26
N LEU A 90 10.42 -10.23 5.38
CA LEU A 90 10.97 -11.51 5.84
C LEU A 90 10.29 -12.71 5.19
N ALA A 91 8.97 -12.71 5.05
CA ALA A 91 8.20 -13.83 4.50
C ALA A 91 7.76 -13.59 3.06
N GLY A 92 7.42 -12.35 2.71
CA GLY A 92 6.97 -12.00 1.37
C GLY A 92 8.06 -12.16 0.30
N VAL A 93 9.28 -11.70 0.56
CA VAL A 93 10.39 -11.81 -0.41
C VAL A 93 10.73 -13.28 -0.75
N PRO A 94 10.95 -14.19 0.21
CA PRO A 94 11.18 -15.60 -0.11
C PRO A 94 9.98 -16.27 -0.79
N LEU A 95 8.76 -15.90 -0.44
CA LEU A 95 7.56 -16.43 -1.07
C LEU A 95 7.46 -15.99 -2.54
N GLU A 96 7.69 -14.71 -2.82
CA GLU A 96 7.77 -14.16 -4.19
C GLU A 96 8.82 -14.90 -5.02
N GLN A 97 10.01 -15.12 -4.46
CA GLN A 97 11.09 -15.86 -5.15
C GLN A 97 10.69 -17.29 -5.51
N ARG A 98 9.84 -17.95 -4.72
CA ARG A 98 9.38 -19.33 -4.97
C ARG A 98 8.23 -19.42 -5.97
N MET A 99 7.31 -18.46 -5.95
CA MET A 99 6.07 -18.53 -6.74
C MET A 99 6.03 -17.58 -7.95
N GLY A 100 6.96 -16.63 -8.02
CA GLY A 100 7.00 -15.59 -9.04
C GLY A 100 6.16 -14.36 -8.70
N LYS A 101 6.54 -13.21 -9.28
CA LYS A 101 5.99 -11.87 -8.99
C LYS A 101 4.48 -11.79 -9.13
N LEU A 102 3.92 -12.30 -10.24
CA LEU A 102 2.49 -12.22 -10.53
C LEU A 102 1.65 -13.00 -9.53
N ARG A 103 2.05 -14.24 -9.20
CA ARG A 103 1.33 -15.08 -8.24
C ARG A 103 1.39 -14.49 -6.85
N TRP A 104 2.53 -13.90 -6.49
CA TRP A 104 2.70 -13.19 -5.23
C TRP A 104 1.79 -11.96 -5.14
N ILE A 105 1.77 -11.09 -6.15
CA ILE A 105 0.89 -9.90 -6.16
C ILE A 105 -0.57 -10.30 -6.02
N LEU A 106 -1.03 -11.28 -6.82
CA LEU A 106 -2.42 -11.72 -6.77
C LEU A 106 -2.80 -12.26 -5.38
N GLY A 107 -1.96 -13.15 -4.82
CA GLY A 107 -2.16 -13.70 -3.48
C GLY A 107 -2.12 -12.62 -2.39
N PHE A 108 -1.18 -11.68 -2.49
CA PHE A 108 -1.06 -10.57 -1.55
C PHE A 108 -2.30 -9.65 -1.61
N THR A 109 -2.76 -9.28 -2.81
CA THR A 109 -3.97 -8.45 -2.97
C THR A 109 -5.25 -9.17 -2.51
N SER A 110 -5.31 -10.50 -2.59
CA SER A 110 -6.45 -11.25 -2.04
C SER A 110 -6.49 -11.31 -0.52
N LEU A 111 -5.38 -11.04 0.18
CA LEU A 111 -5.34 -10.95 1.64
C LEU A 111 -5.75 -9.57 2.18
N VAL A 112 -5.93 -8.60 1.28
CA VAL A 112 -6.38 -7.24 1.62
C VAL A 112 -7.91 -7.16 1.71
N TYR A 113 -8.63 -8.23 1.32
CA TYR A 113 -10.09 -8.33 1.25
C TYR A 113 -10.66 -9.43 2.13
#